data_AF-K4LW06-F1
#
_entry.id   AF-K4LW06-F1
#
_cell.length_a   1.000
_cell.length_b   1.000
_cell.length_c   1.000
_cell.angle_alpha   90.00
_cell.angle_beta   90.00
_cell.angle_gamma   90.00
#
_symmetry.space_group_name_H-M   'P 1'
#
loop_
_entity.id
_entity.type
_entity.pdbx_description
1 polymer ?
#
loop_
_entity_poly.entity_id
_entity_poly.type
_entity_poly.pdbx_seq_one_letter_code
_entity_poly.pdbx_strand_id
1 'polypeptide(L)'
;MKFVRGSKHITWTFRSFASKFAHFFIDPNQFPIYDSYAVKMLTYHLNGKGREGLSYEQFAAGFSALKDALDFPVTTRELDRYLWLAGQLRAWKGLSPWRRPYTGINSELRRLFESLAGEVQELTRAVLGRGENP
;
A
#
# COMPACT_ATOMS: atom_id res chain seq x y z
N MET A 1 -21.14 17.56 28.75
CA MET A 1 -20.25 16.58 28.07
C MET A 1 -19.07 17.32 27.46
N LYS A 2 -17.84 17.08 27.94
CA LYS A 2 -16.63 17.63 27.32
C LYS A 2 -16.23 16.69 26.19
N PHE A 3 -16.33 17.15 24.95
CA PHE A 3 -15.74 16.45 23.81
C PHE A 3 -14.23 16.45 23.97
N VAL A 4 -13.66 15.30 24.34
CA VAL A 4 -12.22 15.09 24.29
C VAL A 4 -11.84 15.20 22.82
N ARG A 5 -11.00 16.18 22.45
CA ARG A 5 -10.41 16.27 21.11
C ARG A 5 -9.61 15.00 20.86
N GLY A 6 -10.26 14.04 20.21
CA GLY A 6 -9.71 12.72 19.90
C GLY A 6 -8.55 12.83 18.94
N SER A 7 -7.38 12.50 19.46
CA SER A 7 -6.13 12.11 18.81
C SER A 7 -6.34 11.55 17.39
N LYS A 8 -5.76 12.21 16.38
CA LYS A 8 -5.77 11.79 14.95
C LYS A 8 -5.48 10.29 14.71
N HIS A 9 -4.79 9.64 15.64
CA HIS A 9 -4.47 8.22 15.61
C HIS A 9 -5.69 7.29 15.69
N ILE A 10 -6.71 7.64 16.50
CA ILE A 10 -7.87 6.77 16.74
C ILE A 10 -8.75 6.70 15.48
N THR A 11 -8.96 7.83 14.81
CA THR A 11 -9.79 7.91 13.61
C THR A 11 -9.17 7.20 12.40
N TRP A 12 -7.83 7.20 12.30
CA TRP A 12 -7.13 6.46 11.24
C TRP A 12 -7.30 4.94 11.41
N THR A 13 -7.14 4.42 12.64
CA THR A 13 -7.30 2.99 12.93
C THR A 13 -8.71 2.49 12.61
N PHE A 14 -9.76 3.25 12.96
CA PHE A 14 -11.13 2.86 12.63
C PHE A 14 -11.41 2.83 11.13
N ARG A 15 -10.91 3.82 10.37
CA ARG A 15 -11.05 3.83 8.90
C ARG A 15 -10.31 2.66 8.25
N SER A 16 -9.09 2.39 8.72
CA SER A 16 -8.31 1.27 8.22
C SER A 16 -9.01 -0.06 8.50
N PHE A 17 -9.54 -0.26 9.70
CA PHE A 17 -10.33 -1.43 10.06
C PHE A 17 -11.60 -1.55 9.20
N ALA A 18 -12.40 -0.49 9.09
CA ALA A 18 -13.64 -0.48 8.34
C ALA A 18 -13.41 -0.79 6.85
N SER A 19 -12.36 -0.23 6.24
CA SER A 19 -12.01 -0.53 4.84
C SER A 19 -11.67 -2.00 4.63
N LYS A 20 -10.91 -2.61 5.55
CA LYS A 20 -10.60 -4.05 5.49
C LYS A 20 -11.87 -4.88 5.64
N PHE A 21 -12.72 -4.53 6.60
CA PHE A 21 -13.99 -5.23 6.79
C PHE A 21 -14.85 -5.16 5.52
N ALA A 22 -15.01 -3.98 4.94
CA ALA A 22 -15.77 -3.79 3.71
C ALA A 22 -15.16 -4.55 2.52
N HIS A 23 -13.83 -4.51 2.37
CA HIS A 23 -13.13 -5.25 1.32
C HIS A 23 -13.34 -6.77 1.45
N PHE A 24 -13.21 -7.33 2.65
CA PHE A 24 -13.26 -8.78 2.84
C PHE A 24 -14.67 -9.35 2.94
N PHE A 25 -15.64 -8.59 3.46
CA PHE A 25 -16.96 -9.12 3.83
C PHE A 25 -18.13 -8.46 3.12
N ILE A 26 -17.94 -7.34 2.42
CA ILE A 26 -19.03 -6.66 1.69
C ILE A 26 -18.81 -6.76 0.20
N ASP A 27 -17.80 -6.06 -0.34
CA ASP A 27 -17.47 -6.11 -1.76
C ASP A 27 -15.98 -5.78 -2.00
N PRO A 28 -15.15 -6.78 -2.35
CA PRO A 28 -13.72 -6.57 -2.59
C PRO A 28 -13.43 -5.72 -3.84
N ASN A 29 -14.38 -5.56 -4.76
CA ASN A 29 -14.21 -4.75 -5.96
C ASN A 29 -14.53 -3.28 -5.70
N GLN A 30 -15.44 -2.98 -4.78
CA GLN A 30 -15.87 -1.62 -4.46
C GLN A 30 -14.99 -0.93 -3.41
N PHE A 31 -14.46 -1.68 -2.44
CA PHE A 31 -13.80 -1.10 -1.27
C PHE A 31 -12.31 -1.42 -1.23
N PRO A 32 -11.40 -0.53 -1.68
CA PRO A 32 -9.97 -0.74 -1.55
C PRO A 32 -9.51 -0.68 -0.09
N ILE A 33 -8.47 -1.45 0.25
CA ILE A 33 -7.94 -1.53 1.61
C ILE A 33 -7.15 -0.26 1.94
N TYR A 34 -7.65 0.49 2.93
CA TYR A 34 -7.02 1.69 3.41
C TYR A 34 -5.98 1.35 4.49
N ASP A 35 -4.71 1.29 4.12
CA ASP A 35 -3.58 1.17 5.05
C ASP A 35 -2.42 2.10 4.70
N SER A 36 -1.42 2.18 5.58
CA SER A 36 -0.32 3.14 5.45
C SER A 36 0.59 2.87 4.26
N TYR A 37 0.82 1.59 3.91
CA TYR A 37 1.62 1.21 2.75
C TYR A 37 0.87 1.50 1.47
N ALA A 38 -0.41 1.11 1.39
CA ALA A 38 -1.25 1.36 0.23
C ALA A 38 -1.41 2.86 -0.06
N VAL A 39 -1.68 3.68 0.96
CA VAL A 39 -1.79 5.15 0.82
C VAL A 39 -0.47 5.75 0.31
N LYS A 40 0.65 5.34 0.91
CA LYS A 40 1.95 5.91 0.55
C LYS A 40 2.40 5.49 -0.85
N MET A 41 2.15 4.23 -1.25
CA MET A 41 2.41 3.77 -2.61
C MET A 41 1.50 4.44 -3.63
N LEU A 42 0.20 4.57 -3.34
CA LEU A 42 -0.73 5.25 -4.24
C LEU A 42 -0.26 6.67 -4.55
N THR A 43 0.06 7.44 -3.50
CA THR A 43 0.55 8.81 -3.68
C THR A 43 1.87 8.85 -4.44
N TYR A 44 2.77 7.90 -4.19
CA TYR A 44 4.01 7.78 -4.93
C TYR A 44 3.79 7.50 -6.43
N HIS A 45 2.87 6.62 -6.80
CA HIS A 45 2.54 6.38 -8.21
C HIS A 45 1.89 7.59 -8.88
N LEU A 46 1.05 8.34 -8.16
CA LEU A 46 0.34 9.48 -8.73
C LEU A 46 1.22 10.74 -8.90
N ASN A 47 2.24 10.95 -8.07
CA ASN A 47 3.00 12.22 -8.06
C ASN A 47 4.50 12.08 -7.76
N GLY A 48 5.04 10.86 -7.71
CA GLY A 48 6.44 10.59 -7.41
C GLY A 48 6.84 10.82 -5.94
N LYS A 49 5.90 11.14 -5.05
CA LYS A 49 6.15 11.40 -3.63
C LYS A 49 5.17 10.61 -2.75
N GLY A 50 5.71 9.92 -1.75
CA GLY A 50 4.84 9.29 -0.75
C GLY A 50 4.35 10.31 0.26
N ARG A 51 3.03 10.46 0.33
CA ARG A 51 2.33 11.27 1.33
C ARG A 51 1.50 10.37 2.22
N GLU A 52 1.47 10.71 3.50
CA GLU A 52 0.59 10.07 4.49
C GLU A 52 -0.63 10.97 4.77
N GLY A 53 -1.69 10.35 5.29
CA GLY A 53 -2.84 11.09 5.84
C GLY A 53 -3.87 11.59 4.82
N LEU A 54 -4.07 10.88 3.70
CA LEU A 54 -5.27 11.06 2.88
C LEU A 54 -6.54 10.76 3.70
N SER A 55 -7.70 11.32 3.32
CA SER A 55 -8.96 10.74 3.75
C SER A 55 -9.21 9.41 3.02
N TYR A 56 -10.15 8.59 3.50
CA TYR A 56 -10.51 7.35 2.80
C TYR A 56 -11.04 7.66 1.40
N GLU A 57 -11.88 8.69 1.28
CA GLU A 57 -12.49 9.13 0.03
C GLU A 57 -11.44 9.61 -0.98
N GLN A 58 -10.45 10.38 -0.51
CA GLN A 58 -9.33 10.80 -1.35
C GLN A 58 -8.47 9.62 -1.81
N PHE A 59 -8.24 8.66 -0.92
CA PHE A 59 -7.54 7.42 -1.27
C PHE A 59 -8.34 6.61 -2.30
N ALA A 60 -9.63 6.36 -2.08
CA ALA A 60 -10.47 5.58 -2.98
C ALA A 60 -10.58 6.22 -4.38
N ALA A 61 -10.73 7.56 -4.44
CA ALA A 61 -10.74 8.28 -5.70
C ALA A 61 -9.40 8.17 -6.44
N GLY A 62 -8.27 8.36 -5.73
CA GLY A 62 -6.94 8.20 -6.32
C GLY A 62 -6.67 6.76 -6.76
N PHE A 63 -7.16 5.78 -6.01
CA PHE A 63 -7.04 4.36 -6.33
C PHE A 63 -7.79 4.04 -7.63
N SER A 64 -9.03 4.52 -7.78
CA SER A 64 -9.78 4.38 -9.04
C SER A 64 -9.03 5.05 -10.19
N ALA A 65 -8.56 6.28 -10.01
CA ALA A 65 -7.81 6.97 -11.05
C ALA A 65 -6.53 6.24 -11.46
N LEU A 66 -5.79 5.65 -10.51
CA LEU A 66 -4.62 4.84 -10.81
C LEU A 66 -5.01 3.59 -11.60
N LYS A 67 -6.07 2.89 -11.17
CA LYS A 67 -6.59 1.69 -11.83
C LYS A 67 -7.01 1.98 -13.27
N ASP A 68 -7.70 3.09 -13.50
CA ASP A 68 -8.21 3.50 -14.81
C ASP A 68 -7.07 3.97 -15.75
N ALA A 69 -5.92 4.37 -15.19
CA ALA A 69 -4.74 4.80 -15.96
C ALA A 69 -3.83 3.63 -16.38
N LEU A 70 -4.11 2.39 -15.96
CA LEU A 70 -3.33 1.23 -16.38
C LEU A 70 -3.74 0.78 -17.78
N ASP A 71 -2.75 0.44 -18.62
CA ASP A 71 -2.98 -0.08 -19.98
C ASP A 71 -3.52 -1.54 -20.00
N PHE A 72 -3.77 -2.13 -18.82
CA PHE A 72 -4.27 -3.49 -18.67
C PHE A 72 -5.29 -3.57 -17.53
N PRO A 73 -6.30 -4.45 -17.65
CA PRO A 73 -7.31 -4.59 -16.62
C PRO A 73 -6.70 -5.19 -15.35
N VAL A 74 -7.07 -4.62 -14.21
CA VAL A 74 -6.77 -5.20 -12.89
C VAL A 74 -8.03 -5.14 -12.02
N THR A 75 -8.17 -6.10 -11.13
CA THR A 75 -9.16 -6.05 -10.05
C THR A 75 -8.68 -5.12 -8.93
N THR A 76 -9.61 -4.64 -8.12
CA THR A 76 -9.28 -3.86 -6.91
C THR A 76 -8.37 -4.67 -5.97
N ARG A 77 -8.63 -5.98 -5.84
CA ARG A 77 -7.81 -6.88 -5.03
C ARG A 77 -6.37 -7.00 -5.53
N GLU A 78 -6.17 -7.04 -6.84
CA GLU A 78 -4.82 -7.13 -7.43
C GLU A 78 -4.03 -5.84 -7.21
N LEU A 79 -4.67 -4.69 -7.46
CA LEU A 79 -4.01 -3.40 -7.24
C LEU A 79 -3.72 -3.15 -5.75
N ASP A 80 -4.66 -3.47 -4.85
CA ASP A 80 -4.42 -3.39 -3.40
C ASP A 80 -3.23 -4.25 -2.97
N ARG A 81 -3.22 -5.52 -3.41
CA ARG A 81 -2.13 -6.44 -3.10
C ARG A 81 -0.80 -5.92 -3.61
N TYR A 82 -0.77 -5.40 -4.84
CA TYR A 82 0.42 -4.80 -5.41
C TYR A 82 0.92 -3.61 -4.56
N LEU A 83 0.05 -2.63 -4.27
CA LEU A 83 0.43 -1.44 -3.50
C LEU A 83 0.94 -1.82 -2.09
N TRP A 84 0.32 -2.81 -1.46
CA TRP A 84 0.74 -3.28 -0.14
C TRP A 84 2.10 -4.01 -0.18
N LEU A 85 2.28 -4.96 -1.11
CA LEU A 85 3.53 -5.72 -1.25
C LEU A 85 4.69 -4.80 -1.67
N ALA A 86 4.49 -3.96 -2.67
CA ALA A 86 5.48 -3.00 -3.14
C ALA A 86 5.87 -2.02 -2.03
N GLY A 87 4.88 -1.57 -1.25
CA GLY A 87 5.13 -0.67 -0.13
C GLY A 87 5.96 -1.32 0.98
N GLN A 88 5.64 -2.55 1.37
CA GLN A 88 6.40 -3.29 2.38
C GLN A 88 7.83 -3.58 1.91
N LEU A 89 8.01 -3.98 0.66
CA LEU A 89 9.33 -4.24 0.08
C LEU A 89 10.20 -2.97 0.05
N ARG A 90 9.65 -1.86 -0.47
CA ARG A 90 10.36 -0.57 -0.52
C ARG A 90 10.64 -0.04 0.88
N ALA A 91 9.71 -0.19 1.83
CA ALA A 91 9.94 0.14 3.23
C ALA A 91 11.09 -0.64 3.84
N TRP A 92 11.14 -1.94 3.59
CA TRP A 92 12.21 -2.80 4.09
C TRP A 92 13.57 -2.44 3.49
N LYS A 93 13.63 -2.15 2.18
CA LYS A 93 14.86 -1.75 1.49
C LYS A 93 15.23 -0.27 1.72
N GLY A 94 14.35 0.54 2.29
CA GLY A 94 14.56 1.97 2.45
C GLY A 94 14.53 2.75 1.12
N LEU A 95 13.84 2.21 0.13
CA LEU A 95 13.69 2.80 -1.20
C LEU A 95 12.53 3.79 -1.22
N SER A 96 12.57 4.75 -2.14
CA SER A 96 11.51 5.72 -2.33
C SER A 96 10.14 5.02 -2.43
N PRO A 97 9.07 5.57 -1.85
CA PRO A 97 8.98 6.79 -1.04
C PRO A 97 9.43 6.68 0.42
N TRP A 98 10.00 5.55 0.85
CA TRP A 98 10.63 5.43 2.17
C TRP A 98 12.04 6.02 2.13
N ARG A 99 12.47 6.60 3.25
CA ARG A 99 13.77 7.28 3.35
C ARG A 99 14.82 6.47 4.12
N ARG A 100 14.36 5.46 4.87
CA ARG A 100 15.19 4.61 5.74
C ARG A 100 14.61 3.21 5.73
N PRO A 101 15.45 2.17 5.73
CA PRO A 101 15.01 0.80 5.94
C PRO A 101 14.17 0.67 7.21
N TYR A 102 13.06 -0.05 7.12
CA TYR A 102 12.19 -0.38 8.23
C TYR A 102 12.11 -1.89 8.40
N THR A 103 12.60 -2.41 9.54
CA THR A 103 12.66 -3.84 9.82
C THR A 103 11.39 -4.41 10.43
N GLY A 104 10.42 -3.55 10.79
CA GLY A 104 9.12 -3.94 11.36
C GLY A 104 8.06 -4.34 10.33
N ILE A 105 8.46 -4.70 9.11
CA ILE A 105 7.52 -5.26 8.12
C ILE A 105 7.03 -6.64 8.56
N ASN A 106 6.00 -7.16 7.87
CA ASN A 106 5.50 -8.50 8.12
C ASN A 106 6.62 -9.55 7.95
N SER A 107 6.79 -10.44 8.94
CA SER A 107 7.89 -11.40 9.00
C SER A 107 7.82 -12.49 7.94
N GLU A 108 6.63 -12.91 7.52
CA GLU A 108 6.43 -13.88 6.45
C GLU A 108 6.78 -13.26 5.09
N LEU A 109 6.35 -12.02 4.85
CA LEU A 109 6.75 -11.26 3.66
C LEU A 109 8.25 -11.02 3.62
N ARG A 110 8.87 -10.74 4.77
CA ARG A 110 10.32 -10.61 4.84
C ARG A 110 11.01 -11.89 4.37
N ARG A 111 10.58 -13.06 4.88
CA ARG A 111 11.12 -14.36 4.45
C ARG A 111 10.87 -14.62 2.97
N LEU A 112 9.71 -14.21 2.46
CA LEU A 112 9.41 -14.28 1.03
C LEU A 112 10.40 -13.44 0.22
N PHE A 113 10.63 -12.18 0.60
CA PHE A 113 11.56 -11.28 -0.10
C PHE A 113 13.04 -11.69 0.03
N GLU A 114 13.39 -12.43 1.09
CA GLU A 114 14.71 -13.02 1.29
C GLU A 114 14.89 -14.36 0.55
N SER A 115 13.84 -14.90 -0.07
CA SER A 115 13.89 -16.16 -0.80
C SER A 115 14.88 -16.13 -1.97
N LEU A 116 15.64 -17.22 -2.13
CA LEU A 116 16.54 -17.43 -3.26
C LEU A 116 15.85 -18.06 -4.48
N ALA A 117 14.55 -18.33 -4.41
CA ALA A 117 13.79 -18.83 -5.54
C ALA A 117 13.82 -17.82 -6.70
N GLY A 118 14.25 -18.25 -7.88
CA GLY A 118 14.44 -17.37 -9.04
C GLY A 118 13.21 -16.55 -9.41
N GLU A 119 12.04 -17.19 -9.42
CA GLU A 119 10.74 -16.53 -9.68
C GLU A 119 10.47 -15.38 -8.70
N VAL A 120 10.71 -15.60 -7.41
CA VAL A 120 10.49 -14.57 -6.37
C VAL A 120 11.46 -13.41 -6.55
N GLN A 121 12.71 -13.68 -6.92
CA GLN A 121 13.69 -12.63 -7.21
C GLN A 121 13.29 -11.81 -8.43
N GLU A 122 12.81 -12.46 -9.50
CA GLU A 122 12.34 -11.78 -10.71
C GLU A 122 11.14 -10.87 -10.43
N LEU A 123 10.13 -11.38 -9.70
CA LEU A 123 8.97 -10.59 -9.31
C LEU A 123 9.33 -9.44 -8.39
N THR A 124 10.24 -9.65 -7.43
CA THR A 124 10.74 -8.60 -6.53
C THR A 124 11.45 -7.50 -7.33
N ARG A 125 12.31 -7.86 -8.29
CA ARG A 125 12.96 -6.89 -9.18
C ARG A 125 11.95 -6.13 -10.04
N ALA A 126 10.93 -6.82 -10.56
CA ALA A 126 9.87 -6.18 -11.35
C ALA A 126 9.10 -5.12 -10.53
N VAL A 127 8.81 -5.40 -9.25
CA VAL A 127 8.14 -4.47 -8.34
C VAL A 127 9.02 -3.25 -7.98
N LEU A 128 10.35 -3.42 -7.89
CA LEU A 128 11.28 -2.33 -7.64
C LEU A 128 11.54 -1.44 -8.87
N GLY A 129 11.33 -1.97 -10.07
CA GLY A 129 11.62 -1.28 -11.32
C GLY A 129 13.10 -1.35 -11.71
N ARG A 130 13.40 -1.13 -13.00
CA ARG A 130 14.75 -1.37 -13.58
C ARG A 130 15.87 -0.43 -13.09
N GLY A 131 15.59 0.54 -12.22
CA GLY A 131 16.57 1.54 -11.73
C GLY A 131 16.91 1.45 -10.25
N GLU A 132 16.23 0.59 -9.48
CA GLU A 132 16.40 0.47 -8.03
C GLU A 132 16.78 -0.98 -7.66
N ASN A 133 17.90 -1.45 -8.22
CA ASN A 133 18.61 -2.59 -7.63
C ASN A 133 19.48 -2.05 -6.48
N PRO A 134 19.48 -2.69 -5.30
CA PRO A 134 20.49 -2.42 -4.28
C PRO A 134 21.90 -2.80 -4.77
#